data_AF-A0A952BK34-F1
#
_entry.id   AF-A0A952BK34-F1
#
_cell.length_a   1.000
_cell.length_b   1.000
_cell.length_c   1.000
_cell.angle_alpha   90.00
_cell.angle_beta   90.00
_cell.angle_gamma   90.00
#
_symmetry.space_group_name_H-M   'P 1'
#
loop_
_entity.id
_entity.type
_entity.pdbx_description
1 polymer ?
#
loop_
_entity_poly.entity_id
_entity_poly.type
_entity_poly.pdbx_seq_one_letter_code
_entity_poly.pdbx_strand_id
1 'polypeptide(L)' 'MKSNKDNKFGSIEAARKIGISTERLSYWERTGIVQPTYIQCGTRKFRRYSLQDIERAVIVRALVTMKSTLLKGQLAN' A
#
# COMPACT_ATOMS: atom_id res chain seq x y z
N MET A 1 7.65 -3.40 -21.21
CA MET A 1 8.42 -3.24 -19.95
C MET A 1 8.27 -1.79 -19.49
N LYS A 2 7.47 -1.53 -18.44
CA LYS A 2 7.20 -0.16 -17.96
C LYS A 2 8.38 0.34 -17.11
N SER A 3 8.69 1.62 -17.28
CA SER A 3 9.89 2.31 -16.83
C SER A 3 10.14 2.20 -15.32
N ASN A 4 11.39 1.91 -14.95
CA ASN A 4 11.89 1.78 -13.57
C ASN A 4 11.99 3.14 -12.82
N LYS A 5 11.20 4.16 -13.21
CA LYS A 5 11.29 5.55 -12.72
C LYS A 5 10.29 5.93 -11.62
N ASP A 6 9.34 5.06 -11.29
CA ASP A 6 8.23 5.41 -10.39
C ASP A 6 8.40 4.94 -8.95
N ASN A 7 9.38 4.08 -8.68
CA ASN A 7 9.68 3.47 -7.38
C ASN A 7 10.35 4.45 -6.40
N LYS A 8 9.62 5.50 -6.02
CA LYS A 8 10.15 6.64 -5.26
C LYS A 8 9.94 6.52 -3.75
N PHE A 9 8.93 5.76 -3.31
CA PHE A 9 8.47 5.86 -1.92
C PHE A 9 9.04 4.74 -1.06
N GLY A 10 9.64 5.09 0.09
CA GLY A 10 9.97 4.12 1.13
C GLY A 10 8.74 3.67 1.91
N SER A 11 8.84 2.60 2.72
CA SER A 11 7.70 2.02 3.45
C SER A 11 6.94 3.02 4.33
N ILE A 12 7.67 3.88 5.06
CA ILE A 12 7.06 4.89 5.96
C ILE A 12 6.30 5.92 5.12
N GLU A 13 6.92 6.42 4.05
CA GLU A 13 6.30 7.42 3.18
C GLU A 13 5.08 6.85 2.45
N ALA A 14 5.19 5.62 1.95
CA ALA A 14 4.09 4.90 1.31
C ALA A 14 2.91 4.73 2.26
N ALA A 15 3.15 4.23 3.48
CA ALA A 15 2.11 4.07 4.49
C ALA A 15 1.40 5.40 4.81
N ARG A 16 2.17 6.49 4.94
CA ARG A 16 1.64 7.84 5.17
C ARG A 16 0.79 8.34 4.00
N LYS A 17 1.25 8.17 2.75
CA LYS A 17 0.51 8.59 1.55
C LYS A 17 -0.78 7.80 1.36
N ILE A 18 -0.74 6.50 1.64
CA ILE A 18 -1.92 5.64 1.60
C ILE A 18 -2.84 5.92 2.79
N GLY A 19 -2.33 6.45 3.90
CA GLY A 19 -3.03 6.68 5.15
C GLY A 19 -3.43 5.37 5.84
N ILE A 20 -2.44 4.49 6.03
CA ILE A 20 -2.54 3.22 6.78
C ILE A 20 -1.31 3.04 7.68
N SER A 21 -1.35 2.07 8.60
CA SER A 21 -0.17 1.67 9.36
C SER A 21 0.85 0.93 8.49
N THR A 22 2.12 0.96 8.90
CA THR A 22 3.21 0.19 8.26
C THR A 22 3.01 -1.33 8.36
N GLU A 23 2.34 -1.79 9.42
CA GLU A 23 1.91 -3.19 9.56
C GLU A 23 0.87 -3.56 8.49
N ARG A 24 -0.15 -2.72 8.28
CA ARG A 24 -1.16 -2.94 7.24
C ARG A 24 -0.53 -2.89 5.85
N LEU A 25 0.44 -2.01 5.62
CA LEU A 25 1.23 -1.98 4.39
C LEU A 25 1.98 -3.32 4.18
N SER A 26 2.59 -3.87 5.23
CA SER A 26 3.30 -5.17 5.16
C SER A 26 2.34 -6.34 4.92
N TYR A 27 1.12 -6.28 5.44
CA TYR A 27 0.06 -7.24 5.10
C TYR A 27 -0.37 -7.11 3.63
N TRP A 28 -0.49 -5.88 3.12
CA TRP A 28 -0.83 -5.62 1.72
C TRP A 28 0.25 -6.04 0.74
N GLU A 29 1.51 -5.95 1.13
CA GLU A 29 2.64 -6.53 0.40
C GLU A 29 2.52 -8.06 0.31
N ARG A 30 2.28 -8.74 1.44
CA ARG A 30 2.12 -10.21 1.48
C ARG A 30 0.93 -10.71 0.66
N THR A 31 -0.14 -9.92 0.58
CA THR A 31 -1.36 -10.25 -0.17
C THR A 31 -1.33 -9.79 -1.62
N GLY A 32 -0.27 -9.09 -2.05
CA GLY A 32 -0.08 -8.65 -3.43
C GLY A 32 -0.86 -7.39 -3.83
N ILE A 33 -1.49 -6.69 -2.88
CA ILE A 33 -2.17 -5.40 -3.13
C ILE A 33 -1.15 -4.33 -3.55
N VAL A 34 0.03 -4.35 -2.95
CA VAL A 34 1.17 -3.53 -3.36
C VAL A 34 2.37 -4.43 -3.62
N GLN A 35 3.20 -4.07 -4.60
CA GLN A 35 4.35 -4.88 -4.96
C GLN A 35 5.60 -4.00 -5.02
N PRO A 36 6.26 -3.75 -3.88
CA PRO A 36 7.45 -2.92 -3.87
C PRO A 36 8.56 -3.59 -4.67
N THR A 37 9.33 -2.77 -5.37
CA THR A 37 10.63 -3.18 -5.88
C THR A 37 11.67 -3.06 -4.77
N TYR A 38 12.63 -3.97 -4.75
CA TYR A 38 13.73 -3.95 -3.80
C TYR A 38 14.97 -3.37 -4.45
N ILE A 39 15.46 -2.24 -3.93
CA ILE A 39 16.72 -1.63 -4.38
C ILE A 39 17.84 -2.07 -3.42
N GLN A 40 18.91 -2.61 -3.99
CA GLN A 40 20.13 -2.97 -3.25
C GLN A 40 21.00 -1.73 -3.08
N CYS A 41 21.41 -1.43 -1.84
CA CYS A 41 22.45 -0.43 -1.55
C CYS A 41 23.46 -1.05 -0.58
N GLY A 42 24.65 -1.39 -1.10
CA GLY A 42 25.67 -2.14 -0.35
C GLY A 42 25.16 -3.54 0.01
N THR A 43 25.14 -3.89 1.28
CA THR A 43 24.63 -5.17 1.81
C THR A 43 23.13 -5.13 2.16
N ARG A 44 22.48 -3.96 2.07
CA ARG A 44 21.09 -3.75 2.49
C ARG A 44 20.14 -3.69 1.29
N LYS A 45 18.91 -4.16 1.51
CA LYS A 45 17.79 -4.07 0.56
C LYS A 45 16.74 -3.10 1.10
N PHE A 46 16.30 -2.18 0.26
CA PHE A 46 15.28 -1.19 0.60
C PHE A 46 14.04 -1.37 -0.26
N ARG A 47 12.87 -1.42 0.40
CA ARG A 47 11.58 -1.40 -0.30
C ARG A 47 11.36 -0.05 -0.96
N ARG A 48 10.89 -0.08 -2.21
CA ARG A 48 10.49 1.09 -2.98
C ARG A 48 9.16 0.82 -3.68
N TYR A 49 8.17 1.62 -3.34
CA TYR A 49 6.84 1.55 -3.89
C TYR A 49 6.69 2.56 -5.03
N SER A 50 6.00 2.14 -6.08
CA SER A 50 5.65 2.99 -7.20
C SER A 50 4.48 3.91 -6.86
N LEU A 51 4.28 4.99 -7.63
CA LEU A 51 3.02 5.75 -7.54
C LEU A 51 1.79 4.87 -7.80
N GLN A 52 1.90 3.92 -8.74
CA GLN A 52 0.82 2.98 -9.04
C GLN A 52 0.46 2.09 -7.85
N ASP A 53 1.44 1.67 -7.05
CA ASP A 53 1.18 0.95 -5.79
C ASP A 53 0.41 1.81 -4.81
N ILE A 54 0.78 3.08 -4.67
CA ILE A 54 0.09 4.03 -3.78
C ILE A 54 -1.35 4.23 -4.23
N GLU A 55 -1.59 4.50 -5.51
CA GLU A 55 -2.93 4.73 -6.06
C GLU A 55 -3.84 3.51 -5.89
N ARG A 56 -3.34 2.32 -6.24
CA ARG A 56 -4.07 1.06 -6.05
C ARG A 56 -4.43 0.85 -4.58
N ALA A 57 -3.47 1.07 -3.68
CA ALA A 57 -3.66 0.92 -2.25
C ALA A 57 -4.69 1.91 -1.69
N VAL A 58 -4.72 3.16 -2.17
CA VAL A 58 -5.73 4.15 -1.78
C VAL A 58 -7.13 3.71 -2.17
N ILE A 59 -7.31 3.16 -3.38
CA ILE A 59 -8.60 2.62 -3.85
C ILE A 59 -9.03 1.45 -2.96
N VAL A 60 -8.13 0.49 -2.73
CA VAL A 60 -8.43 -0.67 -1.87
C VAL A 60 -8.79 -0.22 -0.44
N ARG A 61 -8.09 0.78 0.11
CA ARG A 61 -8.43 1.36 1.42
C ARG A 61 -9.87 1.88 1.42
N ALA A 62 -10.23 2.69 0.43
CA ALA A 62 -11.57 3.27 0.33
C ALA A 62 -12.64 2.18 0.26
N LEU A 63 -12.45 1.16 -0.58
CA LEU A 63 -13.38 0.03 -0.71
C LEU A 63 -13.56 -0.74 0.62
N VAL A 64 -12.46 -1.02 1.33
CA VAL A 64 -12.51 -1.72 2.62
C VAL A 64 -13.21 -0.88 3.69
N THR A 65 -12.92 0.42 3.74
CA THR A 65 -13.58 1.34 4.68
C THR A 65 -15.08 1.44 4.40
N MET A 66 -15.48 1.66 3.14
CA MET A 66 -16.89 1.72 2.76
C MET A 66 -17.63 0.43 3.12
N LYS A 67 -17.05 -0.74 2.80
CA LYS A 67 -17.62 -2.04 3.18
C LYS A 67 -17.82 -2.15 4.69
N SER A 68 -16.83 -1.75 5.49
CA SER A 68 -16.94 -1.80 6.95
C SER A 68 -18.04 -0.87 7.48
N THR A 69 -18.20 0.32 6.92
CA THR A 69 -19.24 1.27 7.33
C THR A 69 -20.64 0.74 6.99
N LEU A 70 -20.82 0.21 5.78
CA LEU A 70 -22.11 -0.35 5.34
C LEU A 70 -22.54 -1.53 6.22
N LEU A 71 -21.62 -2.46 6.51
CA LEU A 71 -21.91 -3.61 7.37
C LEU A 71 -22.29 -3.20 8.80
N LYS A 72 -21.63 -2.17 9.35
CA LYS A 72 -21.98 -1.64 10.68
C LYS A 72 -23.38 -1.01 10.68
N GLY A 73 -23.76 -0.30 9.62
CA GLY A 73 -25.11 0.27 9.49
C GLY A 73 -26.22 -0.78 9.37
N GLN A 74 -25.93 -1.93 8.75
CA GLN A 74 -26.90 -3.04 8.63
C GLN A 74 -27.12 -3.81 9.94
N LEU A 75 -26.13 -3.86 10.83
CA LEU A 75 -26.23 -4.55 12.12
C LEU A 75 -26.83 -3.67 13.23
N ALA A 76 -27.04 -2.38 12.97
CA ALA A 76 -27.58 -1.41 13.92
C ALA A 76 -29.10 -1.17 13.77
N ASN A 77 -29.74 -1.82 12.80
CA ASN A 77 -31.19 -1.75 12.52
C ASN A 77 -31.87 -3.07 12.84
#